data_AF-A0A413QF77-F1
#
_entry.id   AF-A0A413QF77-F1
#
_cell.length_a   1.000
_cell.length_b   1.000
_cell.length_c   1.000
_cell.angle_alpha   90.00
_cell.angle_beta   90.00
_cell.angle_gamma   90.00
#
_symmetry.space_group_name_H-M   'P 1'
#
loop_
_entity.id
_entity.type
_entity.pdbx_description
1 polymer ?
#
loop_
_entity_poly.entity_id
_entity_poly.type
_entity_poly.pdbx_seq_one_letter_code
_entity_poly.pdbx_strand_id
1 'polypeptide(L)'
;MKAFPFKGMLVIWGIFMLMGAVLFAERSGIHYEGSKSQSAYLSENQIVTEKEAVKELKKTCLVIMDSQQEDSQLAWEQFERIFQDMKVGTDVADLKTDTLPNLDSYETVVVLMSDLEPLKEGIIEISNWVKSGGSAMFAMALQKDTYASLIEQKLGIISSGYENSFVDSIYFDSDFLIGGGKSYAITDGFDSARQVELSEKAQVYAWAKELGGIPLIWENAYGDGKFVVDNFGLYEKAVRGFYAASYSLLTDIGVYPVINGSAFYLDDFPSPVPNGDGTYVKRDYGTSIQEFYSNIWWPDMLNLASQYGLKYTGVMIENYEDKTDGEITKQTDNERFQYFGNMVLHQGGELGYHGYNHQPLCLGDTDYGDVLPYKTWKNEKAMESAMSELMRFGKKMFPGTQMSVYVPPSNVLSEQGRKMLAQKFPQIKTIASNYFAGECAYTQEFEVADDGIVEQPRIISGAILDDYMQMAAVSELNMHFVNSHFMHPDDLLDEDRGAKLGWEKLKNRLEEYMDWLYDSAPELRNLTGSELSGAIERYGALTYEKNVTDKSVELKLNHFYDEAYLMLRFNDGIPGKVTGGELEHVTGNLYLLHAVNDEVTIEKK
;
A
#
# COMPACT_ATOMS: atom_id res chain seq x y z
N MET A 1 42.14 -30.96 59.54
CA MET A 1 41.53 -30.18 58.44
C MET A 1 40.09 -29.84 58.84
N LYS A 2 39.80 -28.58 59.17
CA LYS A 2 38.43 -28.14 59.48
C LYS A 2 37.68 -28.02 58.15
N ALA A 3 36.57 -28.75 58.02
CA ALA A 3 35.71 -28.71 56.85
C ALA A 3 35.12 -27.30 56.69
N PHE A 4 35.27 -26.72 55.50
CA PHE A 4 34.76 -25.40 55.15
C PHE A 4 33.22 -25.40 55.31
N PRO A 5 32.64 -24.59 56.22
CA PRO A 5 31.22 -24.71 56.59
C PRO A 5 30.25 -24.09 55.57
N PHE A 6 30.74 -23.65 54.41
CA PHE A 6 29.95 -22.92 53.40
C PHE A 6 29.88 -23.63 52.03
N LYS A 7 29.98 -24.97 51.97
CA LYS A 7 29.87 -25.72 50.70
C LYS A 7 28.58 -25.41 49.92
N GLY A 8 27.46 -25.19 50.60
CA GLY A 8 26.20 -24.79 49.95
C GLY A 8 26.25 -23.38 49.35
N MET A 9 27.02 -22.47 49.95
CA MET A 9 27.16 -21.09 49.48
C MET A 9 27.99 -21.01 48.19
N LEU A 10 28.99 -21.90 48.03
CA LEU A 10 29.77 -22.03 46.79
C LEU A 10 28.93 -22.55 45.61
N VAL A 11 27.99 -23.46 45.87
CA VAL A 11 27.05 -23.96 44.84
C VAL A 11 26.11 -22.85 44.40
N ILE A 12 25.55 -22.08 45.34
CA ILE A 12 24.68 -20.93 45.04
C ILE A 12 25.46 -19.86 44.25
N TRP A 13 26.69 -19.54 44.66
CA TRP A 13 27.57 -18.63 43.91
C TRP A 13 27.89 -19.13 42.51
N GLY A 14 28.09 -20.44 42.34
CA GLY A 14 28.30 -21.07 41.03
C GLY A 14 27.07 -20.92 40.13
N ILE A 15 25.85 -21.10 40.66
CA ILE A 15 24.61 -20.89 39.92
C ILE A 15 24.45 -19.42 39.52
N PHE A 16 24.71 -18.47 40.44
CA PHE A 16 24.65 -17.04 40.12
C PHE A 16 25.68 -16.62 39.07
N MET A 17 26.90 -17.15 39.13
CA MET A 17 27.93 -16.91 38.10
C MET A 17 27.54 -17.50 36.76
N LEU A 18 26.89 -18.67 36.74
CA LEU A 18 26.45 -19.32 35.52
C LEU A 18 25.25 -18.60 34.89
N MET A 19 24.27 -18.17 35.71
CA MET A 19 23.20 -17.27 35.27
C MET A 19 23.76 -15.92 34.78
N GLY A 20 24.73 -15.35 35.50
CA GLY A 20 25.40 -14.12 35.09
C GLY A 20 26.17 -14.27 33.77
N ALA A 21 26.81 -15.42 33.54
CA ALA A 21 27.49 -15.73 32.29
C ALA A 21 26.51 -15.96 31.13
N VAL A 22 25.36 -16.60 31.39
CA VAL A 22 24.29 -16.77 30.40
C VAL A 22 23.68 -15.41 30.04
N LEU A 23 23.31 -14.59 31.03
CA LEU A 23 22.80 -13.23 30.80
C LEU A 23 23.84 -12.33 30.11
N PHE A 24 25.13 -12.48 30.44
CA PHE A 24 26.20 -11.75 29.77
C PHE A 24 26.40 -12.23 28.33
N ALA A 25 26.32 -13.53 28.06
CA ALA A 25 26.40 -14.08 26.70
C ALA A 25 25.18 -13.69 25.86
N GLU A 26 23.98 -13.73 26.44
CA GLU A 26 22.74 -13.25 25.85
C GLU A 26 22.85 -11.75 25.51
N ARG A 27 23.30 -10.92 26.46
CA ARG A 27 23.51 -9.47 26.22
C ARG A 27 24.67 -9.16 25.28
N SER A 28 25.73 -9.96 25.27
CA SER A 28 26.87 -9.77 24.35
C SER A 28 26.54 -10.21 22.93
N GLY A 29 25.65 -11.19 22.76
CA GLY A 29 25.14 -11.64 21.46
C GLY A 29 24.22 -10.61 20.77
N ILE A 30 23.77 -9.58 21.49
CA ILE A 30 22.97 -8.48 20.95
C ILE A 30 23.84 -7.47 20.18
N HIS A 31 25.18 -7.52 20.27
CA HIS A 31 25.98 -6.64 19.42
C HIS A 31 25.91 -7.08 17.95
N TYR A 32 25.29 -6.26 17.10
CA TYR A 32 25.23 -6.51 15.66
C TYR A 32 26.49 -5.93 14.99
N GLU A 33 27.30 -6.80 14.37
CA GLU A 33 28.35 -6.39 13.45
C GLU A 33 27.77 -6.41 12.02
N GLY A 34 27.56 -5.23 11.43
CA GLY A 34 26.87 -5.07 10.15
C GLY A 34 27.40 -5.98 9.03
N SER A 35 26.49 -6.71 8.38
CA SER A 35 26.79 -7.32 7.08
C SER A 35 26.80 -6.23 5.98
N LYS A 36 27.70 -6.34 5.01
CA LYS A 36 27.64 -5.52 3.79
C LYS A 36 26.46 -6.01 2.94
N SER A 37 25.27 -5.52 3.25
CA SER A 37 24.09 -5.75 2.39
C SER A 37 24.30 -5.07 1.04
N GLN A 38 23.86 -5.73 -0.03
CA GLN A 38 23.73 -5.09 -1.34
C GLN A 38 22.64 -4.01 -1.24
N SER A 39 22.85 -2.84 -1.85
CA SER A 39 21.86 -1.75 -1.76
C SER A 39 20.54 -2.21 -2.39
N ALA A 40 19.42 -2.01 -1.68
CA ALA A 40 18.08 -2.29 -2.20
C ALA A 40 17.72 -1.35 -3.37
N TYR A 41 18.23 -0.13 -3.31
CA TYR A 41 17.99 0.93 -4.30
C TYR A 41 18.79 0.71 -5.58
N LEU A 42 18.21 1.15 -6.70
CA LEU A 42 18.91 1.33 -7.96
C LEU A 42 19.97 2.43 -7.81
N SER A 43 21.00 2.40 -8.66
CA SER A 43 21.96 3.50 -8.67
C SER A 43 21.33 4.75 -9.29
N GLU A 44 21.65 5.95 -8.77
CA GLU A 44 21.04 7.22 -9.20
C GLU A 44 21.08 7.44 -10.73
N ASN A 45 22.12 6.94 -11.41
CA ASN A 45 22.28 7.08 -12.86
C ASN A 45 21.38 6.13 -13.69
N GLN A 46 20.68 5.21 -13.01
CA GLN A 46 19.81 4.21 -13.64
C GLN A 46 18.33 4.51 -13.44
N ILE A 47 17.97 5.42 -12.53
CA ILE A 47 16.57 5.69 -12.20
C ILE A 47 15.86 6.31 -13.41
N VAL A 48 14.80 5.64 -13.85
CA VAL A 48 13.80 6.17 -14.79
C VAL A 48 12.55 6.42 -13.98
N THR A 49 12.05 7.66 -13.98
CA THR A 49 10.83 7.98 -13.24
C THR A 49 9.61 7.42 -13.96
N GLU A 50 8.54 7.13 -13.22
CA GLU A 50 7.28 6.69 -13.81
C GLU A 50 6.75 7.71 -14.83
N LYS A 51 6.84 9.00 -14.52
CA LYS A 51 6.46 10.10 -15.42
C LYS A 51 7.24 10.10 -16.73
N GLU A 52 8.48 9.62 -16.74
CA GLU A 52 9.27 9.46 -17.96
C GLU A 52 8.87 8.19 -18.71
N ALA A 53 8.75 7.08 -17.99
CA ALA A 53 8.39 5.78 -18.53
C ALA A 53 7.02 5.80 -19.26
N VAL A 54 6.02 6.45 -18.68
CA VAL A 54 4.65 6.46 -19.24
C VAL A 54 4.47 7.37 -20.46
N LYS A 55 5.39 8.32 -20.72
CA LYS A 55 5.30 9.24 -21.87
C LYS A 55 5.39 8.54 -23.22
N GLU A 56 6.11 7.42 -23.27
CA GLU A 56 6.37 6.67 -24.49
C GLU A 56 5.34 5.55 -24.76
N LEU A 57 4.36 5.39 -23.85
CA LEU A 57 3.33 4.36 -24.00
C LEU A 57 2.48 4.59 -25.25
N LYS A 58 2.30 3.52 -26.01
CA LYS A 58 1.30 3.49 -27.08
C LYS A 58 -0.07 3.74 -26.49
N LYS A 59 -0.82 4.67 -27.07
CA LYS A 59 -2.20 4.96 -26.67
C LYS A 59 -3.11 3.83 -27.17
N THR A 60 -3.59 3.02 -26.24
CA THR A 60 -4.45 1.85 -26.52
C THR A 60 -5.83 1.98 -25.90
N CYS A 61 -6.01 2.88 -24.95
CA CYS A 61 -7.28 3.14 -24.29
C CYS A 61 -7.78 4.56 -24.57
N LEU A 62 -9.04 4.70 -24.95
CA LEU A 62 -9.72 5.98 -25.00
C LEU A 62 -10.54 6.17 -23.73
N VAL A 63 -10.35 7.30 -23.05
CA VAL A 63 -11.18 7.73 -21.93
C VAL A 63 -12.17 8.77 -22.43
N ILE A 64 -13.45 8.55 -22.17
CA ILE A 64 -14.52 9.48 -22.51
C ILE A 64 -15.07 10.03 -21.22
N MET A 65 -15.06 11.36 -21.09
CA MET A 65 -15.52 12.07 -19.90
C MET A 65 -16.28 13.33 -20.29
N ASP A 66 -16.90 13.96 -19.29
CA ASP A 66 -17.50 15.29 -19.44
C ASP A 66 -17.16 16.12 -18.21
N SER A 67 -16.26 17.10 -18.38
CA SER A 67 -15.84 17.98 -17.27
C SER A 67 -16.93 18.95 -16.81
N GLN A 68 -18.14 18.91 -17.38
CA GLN A 68 -19.31 19.56 -16.80
C GLN A 68 -19.95 18.75 -15.67
N GLN A 69 -19.65 17.45 -15.57
CA GLN A 69 -20.12 16.58 -14.48
C GLN A 69 -19.05 16.53 -13.37
N GLU A 70 -19.43 16.82 -12.14
CA GLU A 70 -18.50 16.83 -10.98
C GLU A 70 -17.96 15.42 -10.70
N ASP A 71 -18.83 14.42 -10.65
CA ASP A 71 -18.43 13.02 -10.44
C ASP A 71 -17.52 12.48 -11.55
N SER A 72 -17.64 13.00 -12.78
CA SER A 72 -16.75 12.63 -13.90
C SER A 72 -15.33 13.15 -13.68
N GLN A 73 -15.18 14.35 -13.12
CA GLN A 73 -13.86 14.88 -12.72
C GLN A 73 -13.26 14.08 -11.57
N LEU A 74 -14.05 13.76 -10.54
CA LEU A 74 -13.61 12.92 -9.42
C LEU A 74 -13.15 11.53 -9.89
N ALA A 75 -13.93 10.89 -10.78
CA ALA A 75 -13.57 9.61 -11.38
C ALA A 75 -12.29 9.74 -12.23
N TRP A 76 -12.15 10.80 -13.02
CA TRP A 76 -10.96 11.05 -13.83
C TRP A 76 -9.69 11.16 -12.98
N GLU A 77 -9.72 11.87 -11.85
CA GLU A 77 -8.57 11.97 -10.93
C GLU A 77 -8.09 10.60 -10.45
N GLN A 78 -9.02 9.65 -10.23
CA GLN A 78 -8.64 8.29 -9.84
C GLN A 78 -8.14 7.47 -11.02
N PHE A 79 -8.85 7.54 -12.16
CA PHE A 79 -8.51 6.78 -13.36
C PHE A 79 -7.19 7.22 -14.00
N GLU A 80 -6.87 8.52 -13.99
CA GLU A 80 -5.57 9.01 -14.46
C GLU A 80 -4.43 8.30 -13.73
N ARG A 81 -4.53 8.19 -12.39
CA ARG A 81 -3.53 7.49 -11.60
C ARG A 81 -3.57 5.97 -11.82
N ILE A 82 -4.75 5.35 -11.90
CA ILE A 82 -4.89 3.92 -12.21
C ILE A 82 -4.19 3.57 -13.53
N PHE A 83 -4.41 4.35 -14.59
CA PHE A 83 -3.78 4.09 -15.89
C PHE A 83 -2.27 4.30 -15.85
N GLN A 84 -1.79 5.32 -15.15
CA GLN A 84 -0.35 5.54 -14.95
C GLN A 84 0.29 4.35 -14.23
N ASP A 85 -0.34 3.86 -13.16
CA ASP A 85 0.16 2.73 -12.38
C ASP A 85 0.13 1.42 -13.17
N MET A 86 -0.99 1.12 -13.85
CA MET A 86 -1.13 -0.06 -14.70
C MET A 86 -0.31 0.00 -16.01
N LYS A 87 0.36 1.12 -16.29
CA LYS A 87 1.12 1.41 -17.51
C LYS A 87 0.27 1.29 -18.78
N VAL A 88 -0.95 1.83 -18.71
CA VAL A 88 -1.90 1.91 -19.83
C VAL A 88 -1.79 3.27 -20.51
N GLY A 89 -1.46 3.28 -21.80
CA GLY A 89 -1.44 4.51 -22.57
C GLY A 89 -2.86 4.98 -22.92
N THR A 90 -3.23 6.19 -22.46
CA THR A 90 -4.55 6.78 -22.69
C THR A 90 -4.55 8.02 -23.55
N ASP A 91 -5.61 8.18 -24.33
CA ASP A 91 -6.10 9.46 -24.85
C ASP A 91 -7.42 9.82 -24.15
N VAL A 92 -7.73 11.11 -24.02
CA VAL A 92 -8.94 11.61 -23.34
C VAL A 92 -9.76 12.44 -24.31
N ALA A 93 -11.06 12.17 -24.37
CA ALA A 93 -12.06 12.99 -25.06
C ALA A 93 -13.02 13.59 -24.03
N ASP A 94 -12.92 14.90 -23.79
CA ASP A 94 -13.83 15.64 -22.91
C ASP A 94 -14.98 16.20 -23.75
N LEU A 95 -16.18 15.63 -23.61
CA LEU A 95 -17.35 15.96 -24.45
C LEU A 95 -17.88 17.38 -24.27
N LYS A 96 -17.40 18.10 -23.25
CA LYS A 96 -17.64 19.54 -23.13
C LYS A 96 -17.09 20.32 -24.33
N THR A 97 -15.92 19.92 -24.85
CA THR A 97 -15.22 20.63 -25.93
C THR A 97 -14.96 19.78 -27.15
N ASP A 98 -14.83 18.47 -26.95
CA ASP A 98 -14.37 17.53 -27.95
C ASP A 98 -15.53 16.73 -28.54
N THR A 99 -15.27 16.09 -29.68
CA THR A 99 -16.16 15.10 -30.27
C THR A 99 -15.55 13.71 -30.12
N LEU A 100 -16.39 12.69 -30.11
CA LEU A 100 -15.93 11.30 -30.09
C LEU A 100 -14.93 11.05 -31.25
N PRO A 101 -13.69 10.62 -30.97
CA PRO A 101 -12.72 10.28 -32.01
C PRO A 101 -13.06 8.93 -32.65
N ASN A 102 -12.33 8.56 -33.71
CA ASN A 102 -12.44 7.22 -34.28
C ASN A 102 -11.96 6.18 -33.25
N LEU A 103 -12.80 5.17 -32.99
CA LEU A 103 -12.54 4.11 -32.02
C LEU A 103 -11.59 3.02 -32.55
N ASP A 104 -11.39 2.90 -33.87
CA ASP A 104 -10.58 1.84 -34.50
C ASP A 104 -9.10 1.85 -34.09
N SER A 105 -8.59 2.95 -33.53
CA SER A 105 -7.21 3.05 -33.03
C SER A 105 -7.02 2.49 -31.62
N TYR A 106 -8.11 2.17 -30.91
CA TYR A 106 -8.08 1.76 -29.51
C TYR A 106 -8.47 0.29 -29.35
N GLU A 107 -7.92 -0.34 -28.32
CA GLU A 107 -8.28 -1.69 -27.85
C GLU A 107 -9.44 -1.60 -26.83
N THR A 108 -9.40 -0.58 -25.97
CA THR A 108 -10.38 -0.38 -24.91
C THR A 108 -10.95 1.03 -24.88
N VAL A 109 -12.19 1.17 -24.43
CA VAL A 109 -12.83 2.46 -24.11
C VAL A 109 -13.24 2.45 -22.64
N VAL A 110 -12.98 3.52 -21.89
CA VAL A 110 -13.50 3.72 -20.54
C VAL A 110 -14.36 4.98 -20.51
N VAL A 111 -15.62 4.82 -20.10
CA VAL A 111 -16.59 5.91 -19.99
C VAL A 111 -16.69 6.32 -18.53
N LEU A 112 -16.25 7.54 -18.24
CA LEU A 112 -16.30 8.18 -16.93
C LEU A 112 -17.45 9.19 -16.91
N MET A 113 -18.68 8.72 -17.15
CA MET A 113 -19.88 9.56 -17.13
C MET A 113 -21.04 8.75 -16.56
N SER A 114 -21.78 9.33 -15.61
CA SER A 114 -23.01 8.72 -15.09
C SER A 114 -24.24 9.12 -15.92
N ASP A 115 -24.29 10.36 -16.41
CA ASP A 115 -25.27 10.83 -17.40
C ASP A 115 -24.67 10.75 -18.81
N LEU A 116 -25.30 9.95 -19.68
CA LEU A 116 -24.86 9.70 -21.05
C LEU A 116 -25.52 10.64 -22.09
N GLU A 117 -26.38 11.58 -21.69
CA GLU A 117 -26.99 12.56 -22.60
C GLU A 117 -25.97 13.33 -23.48
N PRO A 118 -24.77 13.73 -22.99
CA PRO A 118 -23.79 14.40 -23.83
C PRO A 118 -23.22 13.54 -24.97
N LEU A 119 -23.16 12.21 -24.81
CA LEU A 119 -22.65 11.28 -25.82
C LEU A 119 -23.54 11.19 -27.05
N LYS A 120 -24.84 11.40 -26.89
CA LYS A 120 -25.85 11.30 -27.95
C LYS A 120 -25.72 9.99 -28.74
N GLU A 121 -25.69 10.06 -30.07
CA GLU A 121 -25.53 8.91 -30.96
C GLU A 121 -24.15 8.24 -30.85
N GLY A 122 -23.16 8.87 -30.21
CA GLY A 122 -21.84 8.28 -29.94
C GLY A 122 -21.92 6.98 -29.13
N ILE A 123 -22.97 6.81 -28.31
CA ILE A 123 -23.20 5.53 -27.61
C ILE A 123 -23.48 4.36 -28.57
N ILE A 124 -24.07 4.65 -29.73
CA ILE A 124 -24.33 3.67 -30.78
C ILE A 124 -23.04 3.34 -31.52
N GLU A 125 -22.17 4.33 -31.74
CA GLU A 125 -20.84 4.14 -32.30
C GLU A 125 -19.98 3.23 -31.41
N ILE A 126 -19.92 3.52 -30.10
CA ILE A 126 -19.27 2.66 -29.10
C ILE A 126 -19.86 1.25 -29.14
N SER A 127 -21.18 1.12 -29.16
CA SER A 127 -21.84 -0.19 -29.23
C SER A 127 -21.46 -0.99 -30.47
N ASN A 128 -21.39 -0.36 -31.64
CA ASN A 128 -21.05 -1.03 -32.90
C ASN A 128 -19.56 -1.42 -32.94
N TRP A 129 -18.70 -0.57 -32.39
CA TRP A 129 -17.28 -0.87 -32.22
C TRP A 129 -17.07 -2.06 -31.26
N VAL A 130 -17.75 -2.08 -30.10
CA VAL A 130 -17.72 -3.24 -29.18
C VAL A 130 -18.18 -4.51 -29.88
N LYS A 131 -19.29 -4.43 -30.63
CA LYS A 131 -19.81 -5.58 -31.39
C LYS A 131 -18.78 -6.16 -32.37
N SER A 132 -17.86 -5.34 -32.86
CA SER A 132 -16.83 -5.70 -33.84
C SER A 132 -15.50 -6.13 -33.22
N GLY A 133 -15.43 -6.27 -31.89
CA GLY A 133 -14.26 -6.78 -31.17
C GLY A 133 -13.66 -5.81 -30.14
N GLY A 134 -14.13 -4.57 -30.06
CA GLY A 134 -13.70 -3.63 -29.02
C GLY A 134 -14.27 -3.98 -27.63
N SER A 135 -13.67 -3.45 -26.57
CA SER A 135 -14.19 -3.62 -25.21
C SER A 135 -14.38 -2.29 -24.50
N ALA A 136 -15.54 -2.09 -23.89
CA ALA A 136 -15.87 -0.84 -23.22
C ALA A 136 -16.23 -1.05 -21.73
N MET A 137 -15.67 -0.20 -20.88
CA MET A 137 -16.00 -0.12 -19.46
C MET A 137 -16.87 1.10 -19.19
N PHE A 138 -17.96 0.92 -18.46
CA PHE A 138 -18.69 2.01 -17.82
C PHE A 138 -18.31 2.00 -16.35
N ALA A 139 -17.43 2.93 -15.95
CA ALA A 139 -16.81 2.93 -14.62
C ALA A 139 -17.60 3.70 -13.56
N MET A 140 -18.82 4.10 -13.89
CA MET A 140 -19.69 4.91 -13.06
C MET A 140 -21.09 4.31 -13.06
N ALA A 141 -21.78 4.42 -11.92
CA ALA A 141 -23.17 4.01 -11.82
C ALA A 141 -24.03 4.86 -12.78
N LEU A 142 -24.53 4.23 -13.84
CA LEU A 142 -25.23 4.91 -14.93
C LEU A 142 -26.62 5.38 -14.49
N GLN A 143 -26.91 6.66 -14.72
CA GLN A 143 -28.25 7.21 -14.56
C GLN A 143 -29.21 6.61 -15.60
N LYS A 144 -30.51 6.62 -15.27
CA LYS A 144 -31.55 6.21 -16.23
C LYS A 144 -31.90 7.36 -17.17
N ASP A 145 -31.07 7.57 -18.16
CA ASP A 145 -31.30 8.54 -19.24
C ASP A 145 -31.73 7.86 -20.56
N THR A 146 -31.97 8.66 -21.60
CA THR A 146 -32.41 8.19 -22.92
C THR A 146 -31.39 7.24 -23.55
N TYR A 147 -30.10 7.56 -23.48
CA TYR A 147 -29.01 6.87 -24.17
C TYR A 147 -28.52 5.65 -23.41
N ALA A 148 -28.46 5.70 -22.08
CA ALA A 148 -28.26 4.53 -21.23
C ALA A 148 -29.36 3.48 -21.50
N SER A 149 -30.62 3.91 -21.60
CA SER A 149 -31.75 3.02 -21.91
C SER A 149 -31.63 2.34 -23.28
N LEU A 150 -30.99 2.97 -24.27
CA LEU A 150 -30.79 2.38 -25.61
C LEU A 150 -29.80 1.22 -25.62
N ILE A 151 -28.96 1.10 -24.59
CA ILE A 151 -27.89 0.10 -24.53
C ILE A 151 -28.04 -0.90 -23.38
N GLU A 152 -29.06 -0.79 -22.52
CA GLU A 152 -29.27 -1.69 -21.37
C GLU A 152 -29.11 -3.18 -21.73
N GLN A 153 -29.79 -3.65 -22.78
CA GLN A 153 -29.69 -5.05 -23.20
C GLN A 153 -28.28 -5.45 -23.67
N LYS A 154 -27.50 -4.49 -24.19
CA LYS A 154 -26.10 -4.70 -24.60
C LYS A 154 -25.17 -4.80 -23.39
N LEU A 155 -25.52 -4.08 -22.31
CA LEU A 155 -24.86 -4.18 -21.00
C LEU A 155 -25.32 -5.41 -20.19
N GLY A 156 -26.21 -6.24 -20.74
CA GLY A 156 -26.77 -7.40 -20.06
C GLY A 156 -27.93 -7.09 -19.11
N ILE A 157 -28.45 -5.85 -19.10
CA ILE A 157 -29.56 -5.42 -18.25
C ILE A 157 -30.89 -5.77 -18.92
N ILE A 158 -31.73 -6.55 -18.23
CA ILE A 158 -33.11 -6.87 -18.64
C ILE A 158 -34.07 -5.76 -18.22
N SER A 159 -33.93 -5.30 -16.98
CA SER A 159 -34.76 -4.25 -16.40
C SER A 159 -33.96 -3.42 -15.41
N SER A 160 -34.35 -2.16 -15.21
CA SER A 160 -33.62 -1.23 -14.36
C SER A 160 -34.55 -0.22 -13.67
N GLY A 161 -34.20 0.18 -12.46
CA GLY A 161 -34.82 1.28 -11.72
C GLY A 161 -34.33 2.66 -12.20
N TYR A 162 -35.05 3.70 -11.78
CA TYR A 162 -34.63 5.10 -11.93
C TYR A 162 -33.75 5.57 -10.77
N GLU A 163 -33.99 5.03 -9.57
CA GLU A 163 -33.31 5.42 -8.35
C GLU A 163 -32.14 4.48 -8.05
N ASN A 164 -31.13 5.03 -7.38
CA ASN A 164 -30.08 4.24 -6.77
C ASN A 164 -30.56 3.59 -5.47
N SER A 165 -29.87 2.53 -5.08
CA SER A 165 -30.06 1.82 -3.82
C SER A 165 -28.90 2.04 -2.89
N PHE A 166 -29.22 2.00 -1.61
CA PHE A 166 -28.26 2.11 -0.53
C PHE A 166 -27.26 0.96 -0.54
N VAL A 167 -25.97 1.31 -0.62
CA VAL A 167 -24.84 0.38 -0.54
C VAL A 167 -23.97 0.78 0.65
N ASP A 168 -23.83 -0.15 1.58
CA ASP A 168 -23.00 -0.04 2.79
C ASP A 168 -21.89 -1.09 2.84
N SER A 169 -21.80 -1.94 1.81
CA SER A 169 -20.82 -3.01 1.72
C SER A 169 -20.76 -3.62 0.32
N ILE A 170 -19.59 -4.15 -0.03
CA ILE A 170 -19.32 -4.85 -1.29
C ILE A 170 -18.86 -6.27 -1.00
N TYR A 171 -19.59 -7.25 -1.51
CA TYR A 171 -19.18 -8.65 -1.55
C TYR A 171 -18.56 -8.96 -2.90
N PHE A 172 -17.30 -9.37 -2.92
CA PHE A 172 -16.61 -9.82 -4.13
C PHE A 172 -16.71 -11.33 -4.27
N ASP A 173 -16.90 -11.82 -5.50
CA ASP A 173 -16.78 -13.24 -5.82
C ASP A 173 -15.38 -13.77 -5.40
N SER A 174 -15.32 -15.01 -4.92
CA SER A 174 -14.06 -15.60 -4.45
C SER A 174 -13.01 -15.73 -5.55
N ASP A 175 -13.44 -15.89 -6.80
CA ASP A 175 -12.56 -16.09 -7.95
C ASP A 175 -12.26 -14.78 -8.70
N PHE A 176 -12.80 -13.64 -8.26
CA PHE A 176 -12.62 -12.38 -8.96
C PHE A 176 -11.31 -11.68 -8.62
N LEU A 177 -11.05 -11.41 -7.34
CA LEU A 177 -9.92 -10.59 -6.89
C LEU A 177 -9.28 -11.14 -5.61
N ILE A 178 -8.05 -10.72 -5.31
CA ILE A 178 -7.33 -11.11 -4.09
C ILE A 178 -8.13 -10.66 -2.88
N GLY A 179 -8.40 -11.58 -1.94
CA GLY A 179 -9.26 -11.31 -0.78
C GLY A 179 -10.76 -11.36 -1.09
N GLY A 180 -11.18 -11.92 -2.23
CA GLY A 180 -12.58 -12.18 -2.56
C GLY A 180 -13.25 -13.22 -1.65
N GLY A 181 -14.55 -13.42 -1.83
CA GLY A 181 -15.35 -14.41 -1.08
C GLY A 181 -15.92 -13.91 0.24
N LYS A 182 -15.70 -12.62 0.56
CA LYS A 182 -16.24 -11.93 1.74
C LYS A 182 -16.77 -10.54 1.39
N SER A 183 -17.54 -9.99 2.33
CA SER A 183 -18.07 -8.63 2.26
C SER A 183 -17.14 -7.65 2.99
N TYR A 184 -16.92 -6.50 2.38
CA TYR A 184 -16.18 -5.37 2.94
C TYR A 184 -17.15 -4.22 3.16
N ALA A 185 -17.17 -3.65 4.36
CA ALA A 185 -18.04 -2.53 4.67
C ALA A 185 -17.53 -1.25 4.00
N ILE A 186 -18.45 -0.40 3.55
CA ILE A 186 -18.20 0.95 3.06
C ILE A 186 -18.52 1.89 4.21
N THR A 187 -17.52 2.69 4.60
CA THR A 187 -17.72 3.77 5.57
C THR A 187 -18.71 4.78 4.99
N ASP A 188 -19.72 5.15 5.78
CA ASP A 188 -20.77 6.11 5.36
C ASP A 188 -21.49 5.73 4.05
N GLY A 189 -22.01 4.49 3.99
CA GLY A 189 -22.82 4.01 2.87
C GLY A 189 -23.93 4.98 2.43
N PHE A 190 -24.28 4.95 1.14
CA PHE A 190 -25.21 5.87 0.50
C PHE A 190 -25.90 5.24 -0.71
N ASP A 191 -26.89 5.95 -1.29
CA ASP A 191 -27.61 5.49 -2.49
C ASP A 191 -26.72 5.62 -3.75
N SER A 192 -25.87 4.62 -3.99
CA SER A 192 -24.81 4.67 -5.01
C SER A 192 -25.01 3.73 -6.20
N ALA A 193 -25.78 2.65 -6.04
CA ALA A 193 -25.92 1.61 -7.05
C ALA A 193 -27.29 1.58 -7.69
N ARG A 194 -27.36 1.62 -9.02
CA ARG A 194 -28.64 1.52 -9.73
C ARG A 194 -29.23 0.12 -9.57
N GLN A 195 -30.54 0.05 -9.34
CA GLN A 195 -31.25 -1.23 -9.35
C GLN A 195 -31.28 -1.80 -10.76
N VAL A 196 -30.72 -2.98 -10.94
CA VAL A 196 -30.68 -3.69 -12.23
C VAL A 196 -31.05 -5.16 -12.04
N GLU A 197 -31.78 -5.70 -13.00
CA GLU A 197 -31.94 -7.12 -13.22
C GLU A 197 -31.08 -7.51 -14.42
N LEU A 198 -30.11 -8.39 -14.21
CA LEU A 198 -29.20 -8.82 -15.26
C LEU A 198 -29.67 -10.11 -15.91
N SER A 199 -29.34 -10.27 -17.19
CA SER A 199 -29.58 -11.51 -17.91
C SER A 199 -28.66 -12.62 -17.44
N GLU A 200 -29.08 -13.88 -17.62
CA GLU A 200 -28.26 -15.06 -17.30
C GLU A 200 -26.93 -15.13 -18.08
N LYS A 201 -26.74 -14.28 -19.10
CA LYS A 201 -25.50 -14.18 -19.86
C LYS A 201 -24.47 -13.23 -19.23
N ALA A 202 -24.91 -12.34 -18.33
CA ALA A 202 -24.01 -11.44 -17.65
C ALA A 202 -23.29 -12.19 -16.53
N GLN A 203 -21.96 -12.05 -16.46
CA GLN A 203 -21.16 -12.61 -15.39
C GLN A 203 -20.94 -11.53 -14.34
N VAL A 204 -21.45 -11.75 -13.12
CA VAL A 204 -21.36 -10.81 -12.01
C VAL A 204 -20.17 -11.19 -11.12
N TYR A 205 -19.41 -10.18 -10.71
CA TYR A 205 -18.17 -10.32 -9.94
C TYR A 205 -18.26 -9.69 -8.55
N ALA A 206 -19.22 -8.78 -8.34
CA ALA A 206 -19.45 -8.16 -7.04
C ALA A 206 -20.93 -7.81 -6.83
N TRP A 207 -21.36 -7.87 -5.58
CA TRP A 207 -22.72 -7.57 -5.14
C TRP A 207 -22.74 -6.67 -3.92
N ALA A 208 -23.79 -5.89 -3.73
CA ALA A 208 -24.03 -5.20 -2.48
C ALA A 208 -24.37 -6.24 -1.38
N LYS A 209 -23.74 -6.11 -0.21
CA LYS A 209 -23.94 -6.95 1.00
C LYS A 209 -23.47 -8.40 0.89
N GLU A 210 -24.07 -9.17 -0.01
CA GLU A 210 -23.89 -10.62 -0.10
C GLU A 210 -24.13 -11.15 -1.52
N LEU A 211 -23.71 -12.38 -1.78
CA LEU A 211 -23.90 -13.06 -3.05
C LEU A 211 -25.38 -13.06 -3.46
N GLY A 212 -25.67 -12.58 -4.68
CA GLY A 212 -27.04 -12.45 -5.20
C GLY A 212 -27.76 -11.17 -4.78
N GLY A 213 -27.07 -10.24 -4.10
CA GLY A 213 -27.54 -8.88 -3.85
C GLY A 213 -27.60 -8.01 -5.11
N ILE A 214 -27.56 -6.69 -4.97
CA ILE A 214 -27.55 -5.77 -6.12
C ILE A 214 -26.22 -5.91 -6.86
N PRO A 215 -26.21 -6.19 -8.18
CA PRO A 215 -24.97 -6.28 -8.95
C PRO A 215 -24.19 -4.96 -8.93
N LEU A 216 -22.92 -5.03 -8.56
CA LEU A 216 -22.01 -3.89 -8.46
C LEU A 216 -20.91 -3.92 -9.51
N ILE A 217 -20.44 -5.10 -9.92
CA ILE A 217 -19.46 -5.26 -11.00
C ILE A 217 -19.90 -6.46 -11.85
N TRP A 218 -20.01 -6.28 -13.15
CA TRP A 218 -20.29 -7.39 -14.07
C TRP A 218 -19.71 -7.15 -15.46
N GLU A 219 -19.58 -8.23 -16.23
CA GLU A 219 -19.33 -8.16 -17.66
C GLU A 219 -20.47 -8.80 -18.47
N ASN A 220 -20.59 -8.38 -19.74
CA ASN A 220 -21.49 -8.99 -20.69
C ASN A 220 -20.87 -9.01 -22.09
N ALA A 221 -20.75 -10.19 -22.68
CA ALA A 221 -20.27 -10.36 -24.05
C ALA A 221 -21.27 -9.75 -25.05
N TYR A 222 -20.77 -9.02 -26.06
CA TYR A 222 -21.59 -8.39 -27.08
C TYR A 222 -20.87 -8.40 -28.45
N GLY A 223 -21.35 -9.27 -29.35
CA GLY A 223 -20.65 -9.51 -30.62
C GLY A 223 -19.33 -10.22 -30.36
N ASP A 224 -18.25 -9.71 -30.97
CA ASP A 224 -16.89 -10.23 -30.79
C ASP A 224 -16.15 -9.53 -29.63
N GLY A 225 -16.76 -8.54 -28.98
CA GLY A 225 -16.23 -7.81 -27.84
C GLY A 225 -17.09 -7.95 -26.58
N LYS A 226 -16.90 -7.05 -25.62
CA LYS A 226 -17.65 -7.08 -24.35
C LYS A 226 -17.81 -5.71 -23.69
N PHE A 227 -18.77 -5.65 -22.77
CA PHE A 227 -18.93 -4.55 -21.83
C PHE A 227 -18.56 -4.99 -20.41
N VAL A 228 -17.92 -4.10 -19.67
CA VAL A 228 -17.73 -4.20 -18.21
C VAL A 228 -18.43 -3.01 -17.57
N VAL A 229 -19.14 -3.22 -16.46
CA VAL A 229 -19.89 -2.16 -15.78
C VAL A 229 -19.60 -2.18 -14.29
N ASP A 230 -19.23 -1.02 -13.78
CA ASP A 230 -19.10 -0.73 -12.36
C ASP A 230 -20.26 0.16 -11.91
N ASN A 231 -21.02 -0.34 -10.95
CA ASN A 231 -22.27 0.22 -10.46
C ASN A 231 -22.23 0.50 -8.95
N PHE A 232 -21.04 0.73 -8.37
CA PHE A 232 -20.88 0.95 -6.92
C PHE A 232 -20.71 2.43 -6.54
N GLY A 233 -20.43 3.32 -7.49
CA GLY A 233 -20.50 4.78 -7.30
C GLY A 233 -19.46 5.39 -6.35
N LEU A 234 -18.33 4.73 -6.10
CA LEU A 234 -17.24 5.24 -5.24
C LEU A 234 -16.09 5.74 -6.10
N TYR A 235 -15.76 7.03 -6.03
CA TYR A 235 -14.74 7.68 -6.88
C TYR A 235 -13.57 8.22 -6.07
N GLU A 236 -12.96 7.34 -5.27
CA GLU A 236 -11.90 7.72 -4.34
C GLU A 236 -10.69 6.80 -4.39
N LYS A 237 -9.60 7.26 -3.76
CA LYS A 237 -8.32 6.54 -3.73
C LYS A 237 -8.43 5.13 -3.16
N ALA A 238 -9.28 4.93 -2.15
CA ALA A 238 -9.42 3.65 -1.45
C ALA A 238 -9.99 2.51 -2.29
N VAL A 239 -10.55 2.78 -3.48
CA VAL A 239 -11.20 1.75 -4.33
C VAL A 239 -10.52 1.56 -5.69
N ARG A 240 -9.34 2.16 -5.91
CA ARG A 240 -8.60 2.05 -7.17
C ARG A 240 -8.31 0.60 -7.59
N GLY A 241 -8.06 -0.30 -6.63
CA GLY A 241 -7.85 -1.72 -6.90
C GLY A 241 -9.09 -2.43 -7.44
N PHE A 242 -10.30 -1.98 -7.09
CA PHE A 242 -11.54 -2.55 -7.65
C PHE A 242 -11.69 -2.17 -9.11
N TYR A 243 -11.37 -0.91 -9.45
CA TYR A 243 -11.33 -0.44 -10.83
C TYR A 243 -10.24 -1.13 -11.66
N ALA A 244 -9.06 -1.36 -11.11
CA ALA A 244 -8.01 -2.13 -11.77
C ALA A 244 -8.46 -3.58 -12.05
N ALA A 245 -9.12 -4.22 -11.08
CA ALA A 245 -9.70 -5.54 -11.27
C ALA A 245 -10.78 -5.53 -12.38
N SER A 246 -11.68 -4.55 -12.40
CA SER A 246 -12.68 -4.39 -13.47
C SER A 246 -12.04 -4.13 -14.84
N TYR A 247 -11.06 -3.23 -14.92
CA TYR A 247 -10.35 -2.92 -16.17
C TYR A 247 -9.65 -4.16 -16.74
N SER A 248 -9.09 -5.02 -15.87
CA SER A 248 -8.43 -6.26 -16.29
C SER A 248 -9.36 -7.29 -16.96
N LEU A 249 -10.69 -7.12 -16.89
CA LEU A 249 -11.68 -7.96 -17.58
C LEU A 249 -11.84 -7.62 -19.07
N LEU A 250 -11.46 -6.40 -19.49
CA LEU A 250 -11.78 -5.87 -20.83
C LEU A 250 -11.12 -6.63 -21.97
N THR A 251 -9.90 -7.10 -21.78
CA THR A 251 -9.12 -7.77 -22.83
C THR A 251 -9.04 -9.27 -22.55
N ASP A 252 -8.79 -10.09 -23.56
CA ASP A 252 -8.64 -11.54 -23.40
C ASP A 252 -7.58 -11.91 -22.36
N ILE A 253 -6.50 -11.12 -22.33
CA ILE A 253 -5.41 -11.23 -21.36
C ILE A 253 -5.13 -9.84 -20.77
N GLY A 254 -5.66 -9.59 -19.57
CA GLY A 254 -5.33 -8.40 -18.79
C GLY A 254 -3.90 -8.52 -18.25
N VAL A 255 -3.11 -7.45 -18.33
CA VAL A 255 -1.74 -7.40 -17.81
C VAL A 255 -1.52 -6.04 -17.17
N TYR A 256 -0.88 -6.00 -16.01
CA TYR A 256 -0.38 -4.75 -15.42
C TYR A 256 0.75 -5.03 -14.43
N PRO A 257 1.76 -4.16 -14.31
CA PRO A 257 2.82 -4.34 -13.34
C PRO A 257 2.34 -4.10 -11.92
N VAL A 258 3.01 -4.72 -10.96
CA VAL A 258 2.78 -4.57 -9.52
C VAL A 258 4.11 -4.49 -8.77
N ILE A 259 4.09 -3.98 -7.54
CA ILE A 259 5.31 -3.81 -6.72
C ILE A 259 5.69 -5.14 -6.04
N ASN A 260 4.68 -5.91 -5.57
CA ASN A 260 4.85 -7.12 -4.77
C ASN A 260 5.69 -6.90 -3.50
N GLY A 261 5.07 -6.32 -2.47
CA GLY A 261 5.76 -6.10 -1.19
C GLY A 261 4.85 -5.79 0.00
N SER A 262 5.24 -6.29 1.16
CA SER A 262 4.62 -6.07 2.47
C SER A 262 5.65 -5.44 3.40
N ALA A 263 5.36 -4.25 3.93
CA ALA A 263 6.22 -3.56 4.89
C ALA A 263 5.49 -3.25 6.19
N PHE A 264 6.15 -3.54 7.31
CA PHE A 264 5.66 -3.25 8.67
C PHE A 264 6.61 -2.29 9.38
N TYR A 265 6.06 -1.14 9.77
CA TYR A 265 6.76 -0.06 10.45
C TYR A 265 6.48 -0.07 11.95
N LEU A 266 7.53 0.13 12.73
CA LEU A 266 7.45 0.44 14.14
C LEU A 266 7.89 1.89 14.34
N ASP A 267 6.90 2.77 14.35
CA ASP A 267 7.11 4.19 14.63
C ASP A 267 7.53 4.34 16.09
N ASP A 268 8.40 5.31 16.38
CA ASP A 268 9.00 5.45 17.71
C ASP A 268 9.72 4.19 18.22
N PHE A 269 10.48 3.52 17.36
CA PHE A 269 11.19 2.31 17.78
C PHE A 269 12.54 2.09 17.05
N PRO A 270 13.66 1.98 17.77
CA PRO A 270 13.83 2.13 19.21
C PRO A 270 13.62 3.58 19.67
N SER A 271 13.18 3.74 20.92
CA SER A 271 12.89 5.05 21.54
C SER A 271 13.18 5.00 23.05
N PRO A 272 13.16 6.17 23.73
CA PRO A 272 13.05 6.19 25.19
C PRO A 272 11.78 5.45 25.64
N VAL A 273 11.65 5.13 26.93
CA VAL A 273 10.38 4.55 27.40
C VAL A 273 9.26 5.56 27.09
N PRO A 274 8.21 5.16 26.34
CA PRO A 274 7.11 6.05 26.03
C PRO A 274 6.50 6.62 27.32
N ASN A 275 6.24 7.92 27.32
CA ASN A 275 5.47 8.56 28.38
C ASN A 275 3.98 8.34 28.10
N GLY A 276 3.20 7.95 29.10
CA GLY A 276 1.77 7.76 28.91
C GLY A 276 1.08 7.16 30.13
N ASP A 277 -0.22 6.91 29.99
CA ASP A 277 -1.01 6.30 31.04
C ASP A 277 -0.83 4.77 31.06
N GLY A 278 -0.05 4.30 32.03
CA GLY A 278 0.17 2.87 32.26
C GLY A 278 -1.00 2.14 32.93
N THR A 279 -2.17 2.76 33.08
CA THR A 279 -3.34 2.19 33.77
C THR A 279 -3.69 0.80 33.25
N TYR A 280 -3.76 0.61 31.93
CA TYR A 280 -4.14 -0.66 31.32
C TYR A 280 -3.04 -1.71 31.38
N VAL A 281 -1.78 -1.30 31.18
CA VAL A 281 -0.60 -2.16 31.40
C VAL A 281 -0.58 -2.68 32.84
N LYS A 282 -0.85 -1.80 33.82
CA LYS A 282 -0.88 -2.19 35.24
C LYS A 282 -2.07 -3.09 35.56
N ARG A 283 -3.24 -2.80 34.99
CA ARG A 283 -4.48 -3.59 35.13
C ARG A 283 -4.26 -5.04 34.70
N ASP A 284 -3.66 -5.24 33.52
CA ASP A 284 -3.62 -6.55 32.87
C ASP A 284 -2.38 -7.37 33.26
N TYR A 285 -1.24 -6.71 33.44
CA TYR A 285 0.05 -7.39 33.63
C TYR A 285 0.70 -7.12 34.98
N GLY A 286 0.17 -6.19 35.79
CA GLY A 286 0.70 -5.89 37.12
C GLY A 286 2.10 -5.27 37.13
N THR A 287 2.62 -4.86 35.99
CA THR A 287 4.01 -4.40 35.77
C THR A 287 4.08 -2.93 35.38
N SER A 288 5.28 -2.39 35.16
CA SER A 288 5.50 -1.04 34.66
C SER A 288 5.50 -1.01 33.11
N ILE A 289 5.33 0.17 32.52
CA ILE A 289 5.42 0.38 31.07
C ILE A 289 6.75 -0.16 30.51
N GLN A 290 7.86 0.15 31.17
CA GLN A 290 9.20 -0.29 30.76
C GLN A 290 9.36 -1.82 30.75
N GLU A 291 8.91 -2.48 31.81
CA GLU A 291 8.98 -3.94 31.95
C GLU A 291 8.02 -4.63 30.97
N PHE A 292 6.82 -4.07 30.78
CA PHE A 292 5.85 -4.56 29.80
C PHE A 292 6.43 -4.55 28.37
N TYR A 293 7.01 -3.43 27.94
CA TYR A 293 7.60 -3.37 26.59
C TYR A 293 8.72 -4.38 26.40
N SER A 294 9.60 -4.51 27.39
CA SER A 294 10.80 -5.33 27.27
C SER A 294 10.51 -6.82 27.37
N ASN A 295 9.52 -7.21 28.18
CA ASN A 295 9.29 -8.61 28.56
C ASN A 295 7.99 -9.21 27.97
N ILE A 296 7.10 -8.38 27.41
CA ILE A 296 5.79 -8.84 26.90
C ILE A 296 5.59 -8.36 25.46
N TRP A 297 5.49 -7.05 25.24
CA TRP A 297 5.18 -6.52 23.90
C TRP A 297 6.24 -6.89 22.87
N TRP A 298 7.52 -6.59 23.14
CA TRP A 298 8.58 -6.85 22.16
C TRP A 298 8.78 -8.34 21.87
N PRO A 299 8.80 -9.25 22.86
CA PRO A 299 8.78 -10.69 22.58
C PRO A 299 7.59 -11.15 21.74
N ASP A 300 6.39 -10.60 21.97
CA ASP A 300 5.22 -10.89 21.13
C ASP A 300 5.42 -10.40 19.69
N MET A 301 5.93 -9.18 19.49
CA MET A 301 6.26 -8.66 18.15
C MET A 301 7.29 -9.54 17.43
N LEU A 302 8.33 -9.99 18.12
CA LEU A 302 9.31 -10.93 17.56
C LEU A 302 8.68 -12.27 17.18
N ASN A 303 7.71 -12.76 17.96
CA ASN A 303 6.99 -13.99 17.64
C ASN A 303 6.15 -13.82 16.38
N LEU A 304 5.41 -12.71 16.23
CA LEU A 304 4.68 -12.39 14.99
C LEU A 304 5.63 -12.34 13.79
N ALA A 305 6.76 -11.67 13.96
CA ALA A 305 7.75 -11.56 12.90
C ALA A 305 8.32 -12.94 12.50
N SER A 306 8.55 -13.83 13.47
CA SER A 306 8.98 -15.20 13.19
C SER A 306 7.87 -16.07 12.57
N GLN A 307 6.62 -15.88 12.96
CA GLN A 307 5.48 -16.66 12.49
C GLN A 307 5.15 -16.37 11.03
N TYR A 308 5.13 -15.08 10.66
CA TYR A 308 4.76 -14.63 9.32
C TYR A 308 5.97 -14.27 8.45
N GLY A 309 7.19 -14.35 8.98
CA GLY A 309 8.43 -14.01 8.25
C GLY A 309 8.56 -12.51 7.98
N LEU A 310 8.05 -11.65 8.87
CA LEU A 310 8.08 -10.19 8.72
C LEU A 310 9.50 -9.65 8.86
N LYS A 311 9.76 -8.47 8.30
CA LYS A 311 10.97 -7.68 8.59
C LYS A 311 10.55 -6.30 9.06
N TYR A 312 10.74 -5.99 10.34
CA TYR A 312 10.32 -4.69 10.84
C TYR A 312 11.26 -3.57 10.41
N THR A 313 10.67 -2.44 10.04
CA THR A 313 11.36 -1.17 9.87
C THR A 313 11.14 -0.32 11.11
N GLY A 314 12.11 -0.32 12.01
CA GLY A 314 12.06 0.51 13.22
C GLY A 314 12.55 1.92 12.94
N VAL A 315 11.69 2.93 13.11
CA VAL A 315 12.08 4.33 12.87
C VAL A 315 12.22 5.08 14.20
N MET A 316 13.45 5.48 14.50
CA MET A 316 13.80 6.00 15.83
C MET A 316 13.62 7.51 15.96
N ILE A 317 13.30 7.92 17.18
CA ILE A 317 13.46 9.28 17.69
C ILE A 317 14.57 9.30 18.75
N GLU A 318 15.20 10.44 19.00
CA GLU A 318 16.18 10.54 20.09
C GLU A 318 15.53 10.83 21.44
N ASN A 319 14.49 11.68 21.46
CA ASN A 319 13.78 12.06 22.67
C ASN A 319 12.33 12.52 22.38
N TYR A 320 11.60 12.93 23.43
CA TYR A 320 10.22 13.44 23.36
C TYR A 320 10.10 14.91 23.81
N GLU A 321 11.19 15.69 23.71
CA GLU A 321 11.13 17.11 24.08
C GLU A 321 10.35 17.93 23.05
N ASP A 322 9.79 19.07 23.44
CA ASP A 322 9.01 19.94 22.54
C ASP A 322 9.76 21.24 22.18
N LYS A 323 11.10 21.24 22.27
CA LYS A 323 11.94 22.38 21.87
C LYS A 323 12.19 22.35 20.36
N THR A 324 11.93 23.48 19.71
CA THR A 324 12.02 23.62 18.25
C THR A 324 12.82 24.85 17.81
N ASP A 325 13.63 25.41 18.72
CA ASP A 325 14.45 26.61 18.49
C ASP A 325 15.87 26.30 17.93
N GLY A 326 16.24 25.01 17.89
CA GLY A 326 17.52 24.50 17.41
C GLY A 326 18.52 24.16 18.53
N GLU A 327 18.16 24.35 19.80
CA GLU A 327 18.94 23.81 20.92
C GLU A 327 18.78 22.29 21.02
N ILE A 328 19.90 21.58 21.14
CA ILE A 328 19.94 20.11 21.13
C ILE A 328 20.12 19.55 22.55
N THR A 329 19.18 18.70 22.95
CA THR A 329 19.20 17.90 24.19
C THR A 329 19.53 16.43 23.86
N LYS A 330 20.76 16.02 24.20
CA LYS A 330 21.23 14.67 23.90
C LYS A 330 20.57 13.61 24.77
N GLN A 331 20.23 12.48 24.17
CA GLN A 331 19.82 11.29 24.92
C GLN A 331 21.00 10.68 25.70
N THR A 332 20.72 10.19 26.90
CA THR A 332 21.72 9.56 27.79
C THR A 332 21.52 8.05 27.95
N ASP A 333 20.31 7.53 27.76
CA ASP A 333 20.02 6.10 27.79
C ASP A 333 20.43 5.42 26.48
N ASN A 334 21.73 5.22 26.26
CA ASN A 334 22.23 4.54 25.07
C ASN A 334 21.93 3.03 25.08
N GLU A 335 21.85 2.41 26.27
CA GLU A 335 21.73 0.95 26.41
C GLU A 335 20.40 0.44 25.86
N ARG A 336 19.30 1.14 26.16
CA ARG A 336 17.97 0.77 25.65
C ARG A 336 17.92 0.80 24.12
N PHE A 337 18.45 1.85 23.51
CA PHE A 337 18.50 1.98 22.06
C PHE A 337 19.29 0.84 21.43
N GLN A 338 20.50 0.59 21.94
CA GLN A 338 21.33 -0.51 21.45
C GLN A 338 20.64 -1.87 21.64
N TYR A 339 19.97 -2.09 22.76
CA TYR A 339 19.26 -3.34 23.02
C TYR A 339 18.17 -3.60 21.96
N PHE A 340 17.20 -2.68 21.82
CA PHE A 340 16.07 -2.88 20.89
C PHE A 340 16.47 -2.77 19.43
N GLY A 341 17.25 -1.75 19.07
CA GLY A 341 17.65 -1.55 17.69
C GLY A 341 18.51 -2.70 17.16
N ASN A 342 19.40 -3.28 17.98
CA ASN A 342 20.13 -4.46 17.53
C ASN A 342 19.22 -5.69 17.42
N MET A 343 18.20 -5.87 18.27
CA MET A 343 17.26 -6.98 18.10
C MET A 343 16.46 -6.87 16.79
N VAL A 344 16.04 -5.66 16.40
CA VAL A 344 15.43 -5.41 15.08
C VAL A 344 16.39 -5.86 13.97
N LEU A 345 17.66 -5.44 14.03
CA LEU A 345 18.67 -5.78 13.03
C LEU A 345 18.98 -7.29 12.99
N HIS A 346 19.08 -7.95 14.15
CA HIS A 346 19.32 -9.40 14.24
C HIS A 346 18.15 -10.23 13.69
N GLN A 347 16.93 -9.69 13.73
CA GLN A 347 15.74 -10.30 13.17
C GLN A 347 15.65 -10.12 11.63
N GLY A 348 16.59 -9.38 11.02
CA GLY A 348 16.59 -9.09 9.59
C GLY A 348 15.80 -7.83 9.22
N GLY A 349 15.34 -7.07 10.21
CA GLY A 349 14.74 -5.75 10.02
C GLY A 349 15.76 -4.65 9.73
N GLU A 350 15.27 -3.42 9.63
CA GLU A 350 16.10 -2.24 9.41
C GLU A 350 15.77 -1.11 10.40
N LEU A 351 16.64 -0.09 10.43
CA LEU A 351 16.45 1.11 11.23
C LEU A 351 16.36 2.36 10.33
N GLY A 352 15.48 3.28 10.69
CA GLY A 352 15.28 4.56 10.01
C GLY A 352 15.10 5.73 11.00
N TYR A 353 14.60 6.85 10.50
CA TYR A 353 14.49 8.11 11.23
C TYR A 353 13.03 8.55 11.35
N HIS A 354 12.62 9.00 12.54
CA HIS A 354 11.25 9.47 12.80
C HIS A 354 11.20 10.88 13.41
N GLY A 355 12.13 11.74 12.99
CA GLY A 355 12.33 13.05 13.62
C GLY A 355 13.12 12.97 14.93
N TYR A 356 13.77 14.07 15.30
CA TYR A 356 14.69 14.10 16.45
C TYR A 356 13.93 13.98 17.78
N ASN A 357 12.86 14.76 17.92
CA ASN A 357 12.06 14.88 19.12
C ASN A 357 10.56 14.72 18.87
N HIS A 358 10.21 13.91 17.86
CA HIS A 358 8.83 13.68 17.42
C HIS A 358 8.05 14.96 17.02
N GLN A 359 8.77 16.01 16.58
CA GLN A 359 8.16 17.22 16.02
C GLN A 359 8.24 17.18 14.49
N PRO A 360 7.10 17.34 13.77
CA PRO A 360 7.11 17.42 12.31
C PRO A 360 8.05 18.52 11.79
N LEU A 361 8.69 18.30 10.65
CA LEU A 361 9.59 19.27 10.02
C LEU A 361 8.79 20.35 9.28
N CYS A 362 8.15 21.22 10.05
CA CYS A 362 7.34 22.32 9.55
C CYS A 362 7.77 23.65 10.16
N LEU A 363 7.62 24.72 9.39
CA LEU A 363 7.90 26.10 9.83
C LEU A 363 6.62 26.78 10.35
N GLY A 364 6.76 28.01 10.84
CA GLY A 364 5.65 28.77 11.44
C GLY A 364 4.52 29.17 10.49
N ASP A 365 4.59 28.80 9.20
CA ASP A 365 3.53 28.91 8.21
C ASP A 365 2.58 27.70 8.21
N THR A 366 2.91 26.63 8.93
CA THR A 366 2.03 25.48 9.14
C THR A 366 1.15 25.71 10.37
N ASP A 367 -0.16 25.63 10.17
CA ASP A 367 -1.15 25.66 11.25
C ASP A 367 -1.68 24.24 11.48
N TYR A 368 -1.33 23.66 12.63
CA TYR A 368 -1.81 22.34 13.03
C TYR A 368 -3.24 22.35 13.58
N GLY A 369 -3.83 23.53 13.76
CA GLY A 369 -5.12 23.71 14.40
C GLY A 369 -5.17 23.14 15.81
N ASP A 370 -6.36 22.69 16.21
CA ASP A 370 -6.57 21.95 17.46
C ASP A 370 -6.38 20.43 17.29
N VAL A 371 -5.94 19.99 16.10
CA VAL A 371 -5.89 18.58 15.70
C VAL A 371 -4.60 17.90 16.16
N LEU A 372 -3.46 18.61 16.13
CA LEU A 372 -2.17 18.06 16.54
C LEU A 372 -1.45 18.95 17.57
N PRO A 373 -0.97 18.41 18.69
CA PRO A 373 -0.35 19.19 19.77
C PRO A 373 1.14 19.52 19.52
N TYR A 374 1.53 19.78 18.27
CA TYR A 374 2.92 19.99 17.88
C TYR A 374 3.33 21.47 17.85
N LYS A 375 4.64 21.69 17.91
CA LYS A 375 5.26 23.00 17.69
C LYS A 375 5.98 23.03 16.35
N THR A 376 5.96 24.19 15.73
CA THR A 376 6.73 24.44 14.49
C THR A 376 8.16 24.82 14.81
N TRP A 377 9.06 24.53 13.87
CA TRP A 377 10.47 24.89 13.96
C TRP A 377 10.69 26.37 13.70
N LYS A 378 11.57 26.98 14.49
CA LYS A 378 11.87 28.42 14.40
C LYS A 378 12.36 28.86 13.01
N ASN A 379 13.11 27.98 12.33
CA ASN A 379 13.64 28.17 10.98
C ASN A 379 14.27 26.86 10.48
N GLU A 380 14.62 26.83 9.20
CA GLU A 380 15.27 25.67 8.54
C GLU A 380 16.56 25.23 9.24
N LYS A 381 17.36 26.16 9.77
CA LYS A 381 18.59 25.82 10.51
C LYS A 381 18.31 25.03 11.80
N ALA A 382 17.18 25.29 12.45
CA ALA A 382 16.76 24.53 13.63
C ALA A 382 16.38 23.09 13.23
N MET A 383 15.61 22.93 12.15
CA MET A 383 15.29 21.61 11.55
C MET A 383 16.57 20.84 11.17
N GLU A 384 17.51 21.49 10.48
CA GLU A 384 18.79 20.92 10.06
C GLU A 384 19.60 20.46 11.28
N SER A 385 19.64 21.26 12.35
CA SER A 385 20.37 20.92 13.58
C SER A 385 19.79 19.68 14.26
N ALA A 386 18.46 19.57 14.30
CA ALA A 386 17.76 18.44 14.87
C ALA A 386 18.01 17.14 14.08
N MET A 387 17.84 17.19 12.76
CA MET A 387 18.11 16.03 11.89
C MET A 387 19.59 15.62 11.90
N SER A 388 20.51 16.60 11.93
CA SER A 388 21.95 16.32 12.04
C SER A 388 22.29 15.60 13.34
N GLU A 389 21.66 15.98 14.45
CA GLU A 389 21.85 15.30 15.72
C GLU A 389 21.29 13.88 15.68
N LEU A 390 20.05 13.69 15.21
CA LEU A 390 19.42 12.36 15.11
C LEU A 390 20.30 11.39 14.30
N MET A 391 20.87 11.85 13.19
CA MET A 391 21.77 11.05 12.36
C MET A 391 23.10 10.76 13.06
N ARG A 392 23.67 11.75 13.75
CA ARG A 392 24.87 11.57 14.56
C ARG A 392 24.62 10.56 15.69
N PHE A 393 23.46 10.60 16.31
CA PHE A 393 23.03 9.68 17.35
C PHE A 393 22.86 8.26 16.81
N GLY A 394 22.12 8.10 15.70
CA GLY A 394 21.95 6.84 14.99
C GLY A 394 23.28 6.16 14.64
N LYS A 395 24.19 6.90 14.02
CA LYS A 395 25.53 6.41 13.68
C LYS A 395 26.36 6.01 14.90
N LYS A 396 26.16 6.69 16.04
CA LYS A 396 26.84 6.36 17.30
C LYS A 396 26.27 5.07 17.91
N MET A 397 24.94 4.89 17.86
CA MET A 397 24.27 3.73 18.45
C MET A 397 24.48 2.46 17.62
N PHE A 398 24.42 2.59 16.29
CA PHE A 398 24.43 1.47 15.34
C PHE A 398 25.51 1.70 14.26
N PRO A 399 26.80 1.60 14.63
CA PRO A 399 27.89 1.80 13.68
C PRO A 399 27.86 0.73 12.58
N GLY A 400 27.91 1.17 11.31
CA GLY A 400 27.88 0.27 10.15
C GLY A 400 26.48 -0.03 9.62
N THR A 401 25.42 0.36 10.33
CA THR A 401 24.05 0.31 9.81
C THR A 401 23.79 1.52 8.91
N GLN A 402 23.32 1.26 7.69
CA GLN A 402 22.82 2.30 6.81
C GLN A 402 21.34 2.53 7.13
N MET A 403 20.97 3.79 7.37
CA MET A 403 19.59 4.22 7.62
C MET A 403 19.22 5.19 6.51
N SER A 404 18.23 4.82 5.71
CA SER A 404 17.81 5.57 4.52
C SER A 404 16.32 5.92 4.50
N VAL A 405 15.54 5.36 5.41
CA VAL A 405 14.10 5.61 5.53
C VAL A 405 13.84 6.73 6.53
N TYR A 406 13.03 7.70 6.12
CA TYR A 406 12.48 8.74 6.99
C TYR A 406 10.97 8.64 7.03
N VAL A 407 10.42 8.64 8.23
CA VAL A 407 8.98 8.68 8.49
C VAL A 407 8.70 10.02 9.17
N PRO A 408 7.90 10.92 8.60
CA PRO A 408 7.57 12.17 9.28
C PRO A 408 6.70 11.90 10.53
N PRO A 409 6.99 12.54 11.68
CA PRO A 409 6.11 12.47 12.86
C PRO A 409 4.66 12.76 12.51
N SER A 410 3.75 11.88 12.96
CA SER A 410 2.31 11.92 12.62
C SER A 410 2.01 12.06 11.12
N ASN A 411 2.93 11.64 10.27
CA ASN A 411 2.80 11.67 8.82
C ASN A 411 2.73 13.11 8.28
N VAL A 412 3.25 14.09 9.03
CA VAL A 412 3.22 15.52 8.69
C VAL A 412 4.61 15.98 8.23
N LEU A 413 4.67 16.57 7.04
CA LEU A 413 5.90 17.12 6.47
C LEU A 413 5.56 18.30 5.56
N SER A 414 6.13 19.47 5.85
CA SER A 414 5.96 20.63 4.95
C SER A 414 6.84 20.50 3.71
N GLU A 415 6.47 21.20 2.64
CA GLU A 415 7.26 21.25 1.39
C GLU A 415 8.71 21.70 1.67
N GLN A 416 8.88 22.71 2.54
CA GLN A 416 10.19 23.21 2.97
C GLN A 416 10.99 22.14 3.72
N GLY A 417 10.35 21.41 4.64
CA GLY A 417 10.97 20.30 5.36
C GLY A 417 11.41 19.18 4.42
N ARG A 418 10.53 18.77 3.50
CA ARG A 418 10.80 17.74 2.48
C ARG A 418 11.97 18.14 1.58
N LYS A 419 11.99 19.38 1.11
CA LYS A 419 13.09 19.93 0.30
C LYS A 419 14.41 19.99 1.08
N MET A 420 14.37 20.35 2.36
CA MET A 420 15.55 20.35 3.22
C MET A 420 16.12 18.92 3.34
N LEU A 421 15.28 17.91 3.56
CA LEU A 421 15.72 16.51 3.61
C LEU A 421 16.47 16.11 2.35
N ALA A 422 15.89 16.33 1.18
CA ALA A 422 16.53 16.02 -0.09
C ALA A 422 17.89 16.71 -0.29
N GLN A 423 17.99 18.00 0.06
CA GLN A 423 19.18 18.81 -0.23
C GLN A 423 20.31 18.62 0.78
N LYS A 424 19.97 18.41 2.05
CA LYS A 424 20.93 18.41 3.17
C LYS A 424 21.24 17.01 3.67
N PHE A 425 20.33 16.07 3.44
CA PHE A 425 20.39 14.71 3.97
C PHE A 425 20.20 13.66 2.88
N PRO A 426 21.02 13.65 1.81
CA PRO A 426 20.86 12.77 0.64
C PRO A 426 21.01 11.27 0.93
N GLN A 427 21.42 10.90 2.15
CA GLN A 427 21.36 9.53 2.66
C GLN A 427 19.92 9.04 2.93
N ILE A 428 18.97 9.96 3.14
CA ILE A 428 17.55 9.64 3.15
C ILE A 428 17.15 9.45 1.69
N LYS A 429 16.79 8.21 1.36
CA LYS A 429 16.36 7.79 0.02
C LYS A 429 14.86 7.53 -0.04
N THR A 430 14.23 7.29 1.11
CA THR A 430 12.80 6.99 1.21
C THR A 430 12.14 7.94 2.19
N ILE A 431 10.98 8.47 1.80
CA ILE A 431 10.03 9.07 2.75
C ILE A 431 8.81 8.16 2.81
N ALA A 432 8.48 7.67 3.99
CA ALA A 432 7.28 6.86 4.23
C ALA A 432 6.27 7.63 5.07
N SER A 433 5.24 8.17 4.42
CA SER A 433 4.19 9.02 5.01
C SER A 433 2.81 8.38 4.78
N ASN A 434 1.79 9.14 4.38
CA ASN A 434 0.42 8.66 4.31
C ASN A 434 -0.03 8.45 2.85
N TYR A 435 -0.79 7.39 2.60
CA TYR A 435 -1.45 7.18 1.31
C TYR A 435 -2.65 8.11 1.13
N PHE A 436 -3.44 8.27 2.19
CA PHE A 436 -4.68 9.06 2.15
C PHE A 436 -4.44 10.51 2.57
N ALA A 437 -5.25 11.42 2.02
CA ALA A 437 -5.21 12.81 2.42
C ALA A 437 -5.67 12.97 3.88
N GLY A 438 -5.07 13.94 4.57
CA GLY A 438 -5.47 14.35 5.91
C GLY A 438 -5.08 15.82 6.11
N GLU A 439 -5.67 16.50 7.09
CA GLU A 439 -5.56 17.96 7.22
C GLU A 439 -4.11 18.50 7.19
N CYS A 440 -3.18 17.77 7.79
CA CYS A 440 -1.74 18.09 7.79
C CYS A 440 -0.87 17.00 7.14
N ALA A 441 -1.47 15.95 6.57
CA ALA A 441 -0.74 14.77 6.16
C ALA A 441 0.07 15.03 4.87
N TYR A 442 1.35 14.68 4.89
CA TYR A 442 2.15 14.56 3.67
C TYR A 442 1.68 13.31 2.92
N THR A 443 0.83 13.55 1.94
CA THR A 443 0.14 12.52 1.16
C THR A 443 1.00 12.13 -0.04
N GLN A 444 1.11 10.84 -0.31
CA GLN A 444 2.00 10.30 -1.33
C GLN A 444 1.30 9.32 -2.26
N GLU A 445 1.90 9.12 -3.44
CA GLU A 445 1.69 7.95 -4.29
C GLU A 445 2.96 7.07 -4.25
N PHE A 446 2.87 5.83 -4.75
CA PHE A 446 4.05 4.99 -4.94
C PHE A 446 4.84 5.46 -6.16
N GLU A 447 5.81 6.35 -5.96
CA GLU A 447 6.60 6.92 -7.06
C GLU A 447 8.03 7.26 -6.66
N VAL A 448 8.88 7.47 -7.66
CA VAL A 448 10.19 8.10 -7.48
C VAL A 448 10.06 9.56 -7.89
N ALA A 449 10.27 10.47 -6.93
CA ALA A 449 10.19 11.90 -7.16
C ALA A 449 11.38 12.41 -8.00
N ASP A 450 11.24 13.61 -8.58
CA ASP A 450 12.24 14.22 -9.47
C ASP A 450 13.64 14.40 -8.86
N ASP A 451 13.73 14.40 -7.53
CA ASP A 451 15.00 14.50 -6.80
C ASP A 451 15.55 13.15 -6.31
N GLY A 452 14.93 12.04 -6.75
CA GLY A 452 15.37 10.68 -6.48
C GLY A 452 14.94 10.13 -5.12
N ILE A 453 14.13 10.86 -4.34
CA ILE A 453 13.48 10.28 -3.16
C ILE A 453 12.34 9.37 -3.62
N VAL A 454 12.32 8.16 -3.08
CA VAL A 454 11.19 7.24 -3.23
C VAL A 454 10.09 7.64 -2.25
N GLU A 455 8.93 8.00 -2.79
CA GLU A 455 7.72 8.27 -2.03
C GLU A 455 7.03 6.91 -1.77
N GLN A 456 6.92 6.54 -0.49
CA GLN A 456 6.46 5.23 -0.07
C GLN A 456 5.30 5.34 0.95
N PRO A 457 4.07 5.61 0.49
CA PRO A 457 2.93 5.81 1.37
C PRO A 457 2.63 4.59 2.25
N ARG A 458 2.18 4.85 3.49
CA ARG A 458 1.59 3.85 4.39
C ARG A 458 0.07 3.91 4.31
N ILE A 459 -0.56 2.73 4.32
CA ILE A 459 -1.97 2.57 3.93
C ILE A 459 -2.85 2.36 5.17
N ILE A 460 -2.40 1.52 6.10
CA ILE A 460 -3.16 1.12 7.29
C ILE A 460 -2.30 1.24 8.55
N SER A 461 -2.94 1.30 9.72
CA SER A 461 -2.24 1.52 10.97
C SER A 461 -2.83 0.83 12.19
N GLY A 462 -1.99 0.56 13.18
CA GLY A 462 -2.38 0.06 14.49
C GLY A 462 -2.89 -1.38 14.48
N ALA A 463 -3.44 -1.83 15.61
CA ALA A 463 -3.95 -3.19 15.76
C ALA A 463 -5.47 -3.32 15.56
N ILE A 464 -6.17 -2.21 15.30
CA ILE A 464 -7.60 -2.19 15.03
C ILE A 464 -7.81 -1.61 13.64
N LEU A 465 -8.02 -2.48 12.66
CA LEU A 465 -8.38 -2.05 11.32
C LEU A 465 -9.88 -1.78 11.28
N ASP A 466 -10.24 -0.52 11.09
CA ASP A 466 -11.62 -0.14 10.78
C ASP A 466 -12.02 -0.59 9.36
N ASP A 467 -13.28 -0.34 9.02
CA ASP A 467 -13.85 -0.76 7.74
C ASP A 467 -13.14 -0.09 6.54
N TYR A 468 -12.74 1.18 6.69
CA TYR A 468 -12.01 1.91 5.65
C TYR A 468 -10.62 1.33 5.42
N MET A 469 -9.89 1.02 6.50
CA MET A 469 -8.57 0.36 6.43
C MET A 469 -8.67 -1.04 5.81
N GLN A 470 -9.69 -1.81 6.12
CA GLN A 470 -9.90 -3.12 5.51
C GLN A 470 -10.18 -3.00 4.01
N MET A 471 -11.03 -2.04 3.60
CA MET A 471 -11.30 -1.76 2.19
C MET A 471 -10.05 -1.29 1.44
N ALA A 472 -9.28 -0.37 2.04
CA ALA A 472 -8.01 0.10 1.52
C ALA A 472 -7.00 -1.04 1.34
N ALA A 473 -6.88 -1.94 2.32
CA ALA A 473 -5.97 -3.08 2.26
C ALA A 473 -6.31 -4.02 1.10
N VAL A 474 -7.58 -4.41 0.92
CA VAL A 474 -7.97 -5.27 -0.20
C VAL A 474 -7.82 -4.58 -1.56
N SER A 475 -8.07 -3.28 -1.61
CA SER A 475 -7.87 -2.48 -2.83
C SER A 475 -6.40 -2.43 -3.24
N GLU A 476 -5.49 -2.13 -2.31
CA GLU A 476 -4.05 -2.04 -2.61
C GLU A 476 -3.39 -3.39 -2.92
N LEU A 477 -3.95 -4.49 -2.40
CA LEU A 477 -3.58 -5.84 -2.85
C LEU A 477 -3.92 -6.07 -4.34
N ASN A 478 -4.97 -5.44 -4.87
CA ASN A 478 -5.38 -5.63 -6.26
C ASN A 478 -4.88 -4.53 -7.22
N MET A 479 -4.43 -3.39 -6.69
CA MET A 479 -3.80 -2.32 -7.48
C MET A 479 -2.28 -2.54 -7.61
N HIS A 480 -1.57 -2.48 -6.48
CA HIS A 480 -0.11 -2.50 -6.45
C HIS A 480 0.47 -3.84 -5.96
N PHE A 481 -0.39 -4.74 -5.47
CA PHE A 481 0.01 -5.94 -4.73
C PHE A 481 0.92 -5.58 -3.54
N VAL A 482 0.43 -4.64 -2.70
CA VAL A 482 1.17 -4.09 -1.56
C VAL A 482 0.38 -4.18 -0.27
N ASN A 483 1.08 -4.47 0.81
CA ASN A 483 0.68 -4.11 2.17
C ASN A 483 1.69 -3.10 2.75
N SER A 484 1.22 -2.00 3.33
CA SER A 484 2.06 -1.08 4.09
C SER A 484 1.36 -0.66 5.37
N HIS A 485 1.86 -1.18 6.49
CA HIS A 485 1.28 -1.03 7.82
C HIS A 485 2.27 -0.36 8.77
N PHE A 486 1.77 0.46 9.69
CA PHE A 486 2.57 0.98 10.79
C PHE A 486 1.84 0.89 12.13
N MET A 487 2.60 0.79 13.20
CA MET A 487 2.06 0.88 14.56
C MET A 487 3.05 1.58 15.48
N HIS A 488 2.55 2.07 16.60
CA HIS A 488 3.40 2.66 17.63
C HIS A 488 3.40 1.77 18.87
N PRO A 489 4.53 1.65 19.57
CA PRO A 489 4.56 1.02 20.88
C PRO A 489 3.54 1.65 21.84
N ASP A 490 3.34 2.97 21.79
CA ASP A 490 2.49 3.73 22.71
C ASP A 490 0.98 3.68 22.38
N ASP A 491 0.56 3.02 21.29
CA ASP A 491 -0.85 2.72 21.00
C ASP A 491 -1.55 2.03 22.20
N LEU A 492 -0.76 1.30 23.01
CA LEU A 492 -1.18 0.58 24.21
C LEU A 492 -1.37 1.44 25.45
N LEU A 493 -1.07 2.73 25.36
CA LEU A 493 -1.20 3.72 26.43
C LEU A 493 -2.32 4.74 26.15
N ASP A 494 -2.96 4.64 24.98
CA ASP A 494 -3.97 5.57 24.48
C ASP A 494 -5.32 4.86 24.29
N GLU A 495 -6.37 5.37 24.95
CA GLU A 495 -7.71 4.77 24.88
C GLU A 495 -8.29 4.78 23.46
N ASP A 496 -8.02 5.83 22.69
CA ASP A 496 -8.54 5.99 21.34
C ASP A 496 -7.86 5.02 20.36
N ARG A 497 -6.62 4.60 20.68
CA ARG A 497 -5.85 3.59 19.94
C ARG A 497 -6.03 2.17 20.49
N GLY A 498 -6.93 1.99 21.45
CA GLY A 498 -7.37 0.68 21.92
C GLY A 498 -6.74 0.19 23.22
N ALA A 499 -5.98 1.02 23.95
CA ALA A 499 -5.36 0.64 25.22
C ALA A 499 -6.34 -0.01 26.22
N LYS A 500 -7.58 0.48 26.25
CA LYS A 500 -8.64 -0.05 27.11
C LYS A 500 -8.98 -1.52 26.84
N LEU A 501 -8.84 -1.97 25.58
CA LEU A 501 -9.05 -3.35 25.17
C LEU A 501 -7.99 -4.31 25.73
N GLY A 502 -6.79 -3.81 26.01
CA GLY A 502 -5.64 -4.58 26.47
C GLY A 502 -4.83 -5.20 25.31
N TRP A 503 -3.53 -5.40 25.55
CA TRP A 503 -2.58 -5.84 24.52
C TRP A 503 -2.90 -7.21 23.94
N GLU A 504 -3.35 -8.18 24.75
CA GLU A 504 -3.69 -9.51 24.24
C GLU A 504 -4.76 -9.46 23.13
N LYS A 505 -5.79 -8.61 23.30
CA LYS A 505 -6.83 -8.45 22.29
C LYS A 505 -6.32 -7.72 21.04
N LEU A 506 -5.45 -6.72 21.21
CA LEU A 506 -4.85 -5.99 20.10
C LEU A 506 -3.90 -6.90 19.30
N LYS A 507 -3.07 -7.69 19.98
CA LYS A 507 -2.21 -8.69 19.35
C LYS A 507 -3.04 -9.69 18.53
N ASN A 508 -4.10 -10.26 19.11
CA ASN A 508 -4.95 -11.21 18.38
C ASN A 508 -5.58 -10.60 17.12
N ARG A 509 -5.92 -9.30 17.14
CA ARG A 509 -6.44 -8.61 15.94
C ARG A 509 -5.36 -8.40 14.88
N LEU A 510 -4.13 -8.13 15.30
CA LEU A 510 -2.99 -8.05 14.40
C LEU A 510 -2.69 -9.42 13.77
N GLU A 511 -2.76 -10.49 14.56
CA GLU A 511 -2.69 -11.88 14.08
C GLU A 511 -3.81 -12.19 13.08
N GLU A 512 -5.07 -11.87 13.40
CA GLU A 512 -6.21 -12.07 12.48
C GLU A 512 -6.03 -11.33 11.14
N TYR A 513 -5.46 -10.12 11.17
CA TYR A 513 -5.15 -9.38 9.96
C TYR A 513 -4.02 -10.05 9.15
N MET A 514 -2.95 -10.48 9.82
CA MET A 514 -1.84 -11.15 9.16
C MET A 514 -2.26 -12.50 8.57
N ASP A 515 -3.07 -13.28 9.28
CA ASP A 515 -3.69 -14.51 8.76
C ASP A 515 -4.46 -14.21 7.47
N TRP A 516 -5.36 -13.22 7.49
CA TRP A 516 -6.10 -12.82 6.29
C TRP A 516 -5.18 -12.38 5.14
N LEU A 517 -4.14 -11.59 5.45
CA LEU A 517 -3.21 -11.06 4.46
C LEU A 517 -2.45 -12.19 3.75
N TYR A 518 -1.82 -13.09 4.49
CA TYR A 518 -0.99 -14.16 3.93
C TYR A 518 -1.80 -15.35 3.41
N ASP A 519 -3.03 -15.55 3.89
CA ASP A 519 -3.96 -16.50 3.27
C ASP A 519 -4.46 -15.96 1.91
N SER A 520 -4.73 -14.65 1.81
CA SER A 520 -5.21 -14.03 0.58
C SER A 520 -4.12 -13.82 -0.46
N ALA A 521 -2.89 -13.52 -0.02
CA ALA A 521 -1.75 -13.18 -0.87
C ALA A 521 -0.47 -13.91 -0.41
N PRO A 522 -0.39 -15.24 -0.55
CA PRO A 522 0.75 -16.02 -0.07
C PRO A 522 2.09 -15.66 -0.73
N GLU A 523 2.04 -15.15 -1.97
CA GLU A 523 3.22 -14.73 -2.74
C GLU A 523 3.73 -13.32 -2.38
N LEU A 524 3.07 -12.64 -1.43
CA LEU A 524 3.42 -11.28 -1.03
C LEU A 524 4.76 -11.27 -0.27
N ARG A 525 5.75 -10.54 -0.77
CA ARG A 525 7.10 -10.53 -0.19
C ARG A 525 7.18 -9.66 1.06
N ASN A 526 7.74 -10.19 2.15
CA ASN A 526 8.04 -9.38 3.34
C ASN A 526 9.35 -8.62 3.20
N LEU A 527 9.22 -7.30 3.12
CA LEU A 527 10.30 -6.38 2.82
C LEU A 527 10.49 -5.39 3.97
N THR A 528 11.73 -4.97 4.18
CA THR A 528 12.03 -3.72 4.88
C THR A 528 11.57 -2.51 4.06
N GLY A 529 11.47 -1.33 4.66
CA GLY A 529 11.14 -0.09 3.95
C GLY A 529 12.10 0.23 2.81
N SER A 530 13.40 0.07 3.00
CA SER A 530 14.38 0.26 1.92
C SER A 530 14.20 -0.76 0.79
N GLU A 531 13.88 -2.02 1.12
CA GLU A 531 13.61 -3.06 0.12
C GLU A 531 12.32 -2.79 -0.67
N LEU A 532 11.25 -2.34 0.00
CA LEU A 532 10.00 -1.94 -0.65
C LEU A 532 10.22 -0.73 -1.57
N SER A 533 11.03 0.24 -1.14
CA SER A 533 11.42 1.38 -1.98
C SER A 533 12.22 0.95 -3.21
N GLY A 534 13.13 -0.02 -3.08
CA GLY A 534 13.82 -0.60 -4.24
C GLY A 534 12.87 -1.33 -5.20
N ALA A 535 11.81 -1.95 -4.69
CA ALA A 535 10.76 -2.53 -5.53
C ALA A 535 9.93 -1.45 -6.25
N ILE A 536 9.63 -0.32 -5.59
CA ILE A 536 8.95 0.84 -6.20
C ILE A 536 9.78 1.45 -7.34
N GLU A 537 11.11 1.56 -7.19
CA GLU A 537 11.97 2.08 -8.26
C GLU A 537 11.89 1.20 -9.53
N ARG A 538 11.90 -0.12 -9.36
CA ARG A 538 11.76 -1.08 -10.47
C ARG A 538 10.38 -1.01 -11.11
N TYR A 539 9.33 -1.01 -10.28
CA TYR A 539 7.94 -0.89 -10.71
C TYR A 539 7.68 0.41 -11.48
N GLY A 540 8.14 1.55 -10.94
CA GLY A 540 7.90 2.86 -11.52
C GLY A 540 8.52 3.01 -12.90
N ALA A 541 9.72 2.46 -13.10
CA ALA A 541 10.42 2.49 -14.39
C ALA A 541 9.81 1.53 -15.43
N LEU A 542 9.25 0.40 -14.99
CA LEU A 542 8.84 -0.70 -15.86
C LEU A 542 7.69 -0.28 -16.79
N THR A 543 7.85 -0.57 -18.08
CA THR A 543 6.75 -0.61 -19.04
C THR A 543 6.78 -1.93 -19.80
N TYR A 544 5.69 -2.27 -20.49
CA TYR A 544 5.62 -3.54 -21.21
C TYR A 544 4.92 -3.38 -22.56
N GLU A 545 5.34 -4.22 -23.50
CA GLU A 545 4.61 -4.49 -24.74
C GLU A 545 4.02 -5.89 -24.64
N LYS A 546 2.74 -6.03 -25.04
CA LYS A 546 1.99 -7.29 -25.01
C LYS A 546 1.64 -7.70 -26.43
N ASN A 547 1.95 -8.95 -26.79
CA ASN A 547 1.49 -9.60 -28.01
C ASN A 547 0.77 -10.91 -27.66
N VAL A 548 -0.51 -11.01 -28.02
CA VAL A 548 -1.33 -12.21 -27.77
C VAL A 548 -1.57 -12.92 -29.09
N THR A 549 -1.25 -14.21 -29.14
CA THR A 549 -1.52 -15.09 -30.28
C THR A 549 -2.44 -16.24 -29.86
N ASP A 550 -2.91 -17.04 -30.82
CA ASP A 550 -3.67 -18.26 -30.54
C ASP A 550 -2.91 -19.28 -29.65
N LYS A 551 -1.58 -19.15 -29.53
CA LYS A 551 -0.71 -20.13 -28.86
C LYS A 551 0.07 -19.59 -27.68
N SER A 552 0.19 -18.27 -27.53
CA SER A 552 1.06 -17.66 -26.54
C SER A 552 0.65 -16.24 -26.18
N VAL A 553 1.02 -15.84 -24.97
CA VAL A 553 1.15 -14.46 -24.53
C VAL A 553 2.63 -14.14 -24.48
N GLU A 554 3.07 -13.14 -25.22
CA GLU A 554 4.45 -12.67 -25.29
C GLU A 554 4.52 -11.28 -24.69
N LEU A 555 5.38 -11.12 -23.68
CA LEU A 555 5.64 -9.87 -23.01
C LEU A 555 7.09 -9.45 -23.26
N LYS A 556 7.27 -8.19 -23.66
CA LYS A 556 8.57 -7.53 -23.68
C LYS A 556 8.57 -6.41 -22.66
N LEU A 557 9.45 -6.52 -21.68
CA LEU A 557 9.58 -5.61 -20.55
C LEU A 557 10.66 -4.57 -20.86
N ASN A 558 10.26 -3.31 -20.94
CA ASN A 558 11.18 -2.19 -21.13
C ASN A 558 11.57 -1.60 -19.77
N HIS A 559 12.80 -1.06 -19.68
CA HIS A 559 13.39 -0.62 -18.41
C HIS A 559 13.47 -1.73 -17.35
N PHE A 560 13.63 -2.98 -17.78
CA PHE A 560 13.89 -4.12 -16.91
C PHE A 560 15.31 -4.05 -16.33
N TYR A 561 15.45 -4.28 -15.02
CA TYR A 561 16.75 -4.26 -14.33
C TYR A 561 17.25 -5.67 -14.00
N ASP A 562 16.53 -6.36 -13.13
CA ASP A 562 16.91 -7.67 -12.58
C ASP A 562 15.69 -8.58 -12.34
N GLU A 563 14.59 -8.03 -11.86
CA GLU A 563 13.30 -8.71 -11.70
C GLU A 563 12.12 -7.75 -11.94
N ALA A 564 10.96 -8.32 -12.26
CA ALA A 564 9.72 -7.58 -12.40
C ALA A 564 8.52 -8.44 -11.99
N TYR A 565 7.48 -7.81 -11.46
CA TYR A 565 6.23 -8.46 -11.11
C TYR A 565 5.06 -7.88 -11.90
N LEU A 566 4.21 -8.75 -12.44
CA LEU A 566 3.03 -8.35 -13.18
C LEU A 566 1.84 -9.23 -12.79
N MET A 567 0.66 -8.64 -12.66
CA MET A 567 -0.60 -9.36 -12.59
C MET A 567 -1.10 -9.67 -13.99
N LEU A 568 -1.50 -10.92 -14.22
CA LEU A 568 -2.08 -11.38 -15.48
C LEU A 568 -3.44 -12.00 -15.23
N ARG A 569 -4.47 -11.51 -15.92
CA ARG A 569 -5.79 -12.12 -15.93
C ARG A 569 -6.07 -12.81 -17.26
N PHE A 570 -6.22 -14.13 -17.24
CA PHE A 570 -6.56 -14.95 -18.40
C PHE A 570 -8.09 -15.05 -18.55
N ASN A 571 -8.72 -14.04 -19.16
CA ASN A 571 -10.16 -14.06 -19.44
C ASN A 571 -10.51 -15.05 -20.56
N ASP A 572 -9.56 -15.31 -21.47
CA ASP A 572 -9.64 -16.37 -22.47
C ASP A 572 -8.40 -17.29 -22.44
N GLY A 573 -8.66 -18.59 -22.41
CA GLY A 573 -7.64 -19.64 -22.36
C GLY A 573 -7.05 -19.88 -20.97
N ILE A 574 -6.15 -20.86 -20.89
CA ILE A 574 -5.46 -21.25 -19.65
C ILE A 574 -3.95 -21.12 -19.87
N PRO A 575 -3.19 -20.55 -18.93
CA PRO A 575 -1.73 -20.48 -19.07
C PRO A 575 -1.09 -21.87 -19.08
N GLY A 576 -0.10 -22.00 -19.95
CA GLY A 576 0.72 -23.17 -20.18
C GLY A 576 2.12 -22.99 -19.62
N LYS A 577 3.11 -23.49 -20.35
CA LYS A 577 4.51 -23.36 -19.95
C LYS A 577 4.95 -21.90 -20.04
N VAL A 578 5.72 -21.46 -19.05
CA VAL A 578 6.34 -20.13 -19.00
C VAL A 578 7.83 -20.24 -19.34
N THR A 579 8.33 -19.29 -20.11
CA THR A 579 9.76 -19.06 -20.37
C THR A 579 10.07 -17.60 -20.08
N GLY A 580 11.19 -17.32 -19.42
CA GLY A 580 11.57 -15.95 -19.03
C GLY A 580 11.16 -15.56 -17.60
N GLY A 581 10.35 -16.38 -16.93
CA GLY A 581 9.86 -16.15 -15.57
C GLY A 581 9.07 -17.34 -15.03
N GLU A 582 8.39 -17.11 -13.92
CA GLU A 582 7.51 -18.06 -13.22
C GLU A 582 6.13 -17.41 -13.05
N LEU A 583 5.06 -18.19 -13.23
CA LEU A 583 3.68 -17.71 -13.14
C LEU A 583 2.96 -18.51 -12.07
N GLU A 584 2.58 -17.84 -10.99
CA GLU A 584 1.87 -18.42 -9.86
C GLU A 584 0.37 -18.11 -9.95
N HIS A 585 -0.46 -19.09 -9.62
CA HIS A 585 -1.91 -18.90 -9.55
C HIS A 585 -2.26 -18.13 -8.28
N VAL A 586 -3.09 -17.10 -8.40
CA VAL A 586 -3.48 -16.25 -7.27
C VAL A 586 -4.92 -16.56 -6.87
N THR A 587 -5.88 -16.31 -7.77
CA THR A 587 -7.29 -16.65 -7.57
C THR A 587 -8.00 -16.70 -8.92
N GLY A 588 -9.03 -17.54 -9.07
CA GLY A 588 -9.81 -17.66 -10.31
C GLY A 588 -8.92 -17.74 -11.55
N ASN A 589 -8.99 -16.72 -12.40
CA ASN A 589 -8.17 -16.57 -13.61
C ASN A 589 -7.04 -15.51 -13.50
N LEU A 590 -6.73 -15.06 -12.29
CA LEU A 590 -5.65 -14.12 -11.96
C LEU A 590 -4.37 -14.87 -11.54
N TYR A 591 -3.25 -14.40 -12.07
CA TYR A 591 -1.93 -14.98 -11.86
C TYR A 591 -0.88 -13.89 -11.61
N LEU A 592 0.13 -14.20 -10.79
CA LEU A 592 1.28 -13.35 -10.56
C LEU A 592 2.47 -13.87 -11.39
N LEU A 593 2.96 -13.05 -12.31
CA LEU A 593 4.20 -13.30 -13.04
C LEU A 593 5.37 -12.70 -12.28
N HIS A 594 6.35 -13.54 -11.93
CA HIS A 594 7.69 -13.13 -11.57
C HIS A 594 8.61 -13.29 -12.79
N ALA A 595 8.95 -12.18 -13.44
CA ALA A 595 9.83 -12.16 -14.59
C ALA A 595 11.29 -12.00 -14.16
N VAL A 596 12.16 -12.88 -14.67
CA VAL A 596 13.62 -12.85 -14.45
C VAL A 596 14.40 -12.58 -15.75
N ASN A 597 13.67 -12.28 -16.83
CA ASN A 597 14.19 -11.82 -18.11
C ASN A 597 13.27 -10.72 -18.64
N ASP A 598 13.79 -9.90 -19.54
CA ASP A 598 13.07 -8.84 -20.24
C ASP A 598 12.12 -9.35 -21.32
N GLU A 599 12.28 -10.60 -21.77
CA GLU A 599 11.34 -11.29 -22.66
C GLU A 599 10.70 -12.49 -21.95
N VAL A 600 9.37 -12.51 -21.88
CA VAL A 600 8.58 -13.59 -21.28
C VAL A 600 7.61 -14.17 -22.31
N THR A 601 7.50 -15.49 -22.36
CA THR A 601 6.50 -16.20 -23.18
C THR A 601 5.72 -17.18 -22.31
N ILE A 602 4.40 -17.08 -22.37
CA ILE A 602 3.46 -17.97 -21.68
C ILE A 602 2.64 -18.69 -22.75
N GLU A 603 2.73 -20.01 -22.85
CA GLU A 603 1.90 -20.79 -23.78
C GLU A 603 0.41 -20.66 -23.40
N LYS A 604 -0.51 -20.67 -24.38
CA LYS A 604 -1.96 -20.78 -24.18
C LYS A 604 -2.41 -22.22 -24.46
N LYS A 605 -3.24 -22.78 -23.57
CA LYS A 605 -3.82 -24.13 -23.69
C LYS A 605 -5.28 -24.11 -24.09
#